data_AF-A0A959Z2Z9-F1
#
_entry.id   AF-A0A959Z2Z9-F1
#
_cell.length_a   1.000
_cell.length_b   1.000
_cell.length_c   1.000
_cell.angle_alpha   90.00
_cell.angle_beta   90.00
_cell.angle_gamma   90.00
#
_symmetry.space_group_name_H-M   'P 1'
#
loop_
_entity.id
_entity.type
_entity.pdbx_description
1 polymer ?
#
loop_
_entity_poly.entity_id
_entity_poly.type
_entity_poly.pdbx_seq_one_letter_code
_entity_poly.pdbx_strand_id
1 'polypeptide(L)'
;MSNRIRKQQEEAPGEGRKGGGRLPRALIAILNGSFLTRERVLANMGFLLFVAGLMLVHIAYGYYTERTVRDLQRTGTELRELRSEYITVRSHLERTEQQSQVAEDIGGLGLRESRVPPYKIKVDPDELEHRP
;
A
#
# COMPACT_ATOMS: atom_id res chain seq x y z
N MET A 1 -80.31 12.09 47.72
CA MET A 1 -79.69 13.05 46.78
C MET A 1 -78.25 12.60 46.58
N SER A 2 -78.00 11.74 45.58
CA SER A 2 -77.27 12.05 44.31
C SER A 2 -75.84 12.55 44.54
N ASN A 3 -74.75 11.92 44.07
CA ASN A 3 -74.56 11.11 42.86
C ASN A 3 -73.45 10.05 43.00
N ARG A 4 -73.66 8.89 42.35
CA ARG A 4 -72.64 7.99 41.79
C ARG A 4 -72.50 8.29 40.30
N ILE A 5 -71.29 8.49 39.77
CA ILE A 5 -70.79 8.06 38.43
C ILE A 5 -69.25 8.07 38.56
N ARG A 6 -68.56 6.97 38.90
CA ARG A 6 -68.07 5.87 38.04
C ARG A 6 -67.49 6.33 36.70
N LYS A 7 -66.16 6.47 36.65
CA LYS A 7 -65.32 5.75 35.69
C LYS A 7 -63.83 5.85 36.07
N GLN A 8 -63.26 4.70 36.46
CA GLN A 8 -61.93 4.17 36.12
C GLN A 8 -60.73 5.08 36.48
N GLN A 9 -59.77 4.78 37.38
CA GLN A 9 -59.02 3.56 37.70
C GLN A 9 -58.81 2.58 36.53
N GLU A 10 -57.52 2.34 36.23
CA GLU A 10 -56.89 1.83 34.99
C GLU A 10 -56.55 2.96 34.01
N GLU A 11 -55.28 3.29 33.71
CA GLU A 11 -54.16 2.40 33.43
C GLU A 11 -52.85 2.74 34.16
N ALA A 12 -52.14 1.67 34.50
CA ALA A 12 -50.82 1.60 35.10
C ALA A 12 -49.70 2.13 34.17
N PRO A 13 -48.49 2.39 34.71
CA PRO A 13 -47.32 2.69 33.91
C PRO A 13 -46.81 1.41 33.22
N GLY A 14 -47.02 1.29 31.91
CA GLY A 14 -46.37 0.26 31.07
C GLY A 14 -45.31 0.94 30.20
N GLU A 15 -44.03 0.78 30.48
CA GLU A 15 -43.15 -0.35 30.13
C GLU A 15 -42.53 -0.26 28.73
N GLY A 16 -41.19 -0.30 28.71
CA GLY A 16 -40.38 -0.80 27.61
C GLY A 16 -40.11 0.22 26.48
N ARG A 17 -38.86 0.52 26.13
CA ARG A 17 -37.84 -0.48 25.81
C ARG A 17 -36.42 -0.02 26.13
N LYS A 18 -35.71 -1.03 26.62
CA LYS A 18 -34.30 -1.14 26.95
C LYS A 18 -33.40 -0.71 25.78
N GLY A 19 -32.27 -0.10 26.14
CA GLY A 19 -30.99 -0.38 25.49
C GLY A 19 -30.89 -0.07 24.00
N GLY A 20 -31.00 1.20 23.62
CA GLY A 20 -30.39 1.68 22.39
C GLY A 20 -29.03 2.26 22.72
N GLY A 21 -27.95 1.76 22.10
CA GLY A 21 -26.60 2.30 22.29
C GLY A 21 -26.65 3.82 22.27
N ARG A 22 -26.12 4.46 23.32
CA ARG A 22 -26.20 5.91 23.53
C ARG A 22 -25.43 6.62 22.42
N LEU A 23 -26.06 6.81 21.26
CA LEU A 23 -25.56 7.70 20.24
C LEU A 23 -25.40 9.07 20.90
N PRO A 24 -24.25 9.73 20.73
CA PRO A 24 -24.00 11.01 21.36
C PRO A 24 -25.06 11.99 20.89
N ARG A 25 -25.73 12.66 21.86
CA ARG A 25 -26.84 13.60 21.60
C ARG A 25 -26.50 14.65 20.52
N ALA A 26 -25.23 14.99 20.36
CA ALA A 26 -24.73 15.87 19.32
C ALA A 26 -24.95 15.34 17.89
N LEU A 27 -24.73 14.05 17.61
CA LEU A 27 -24.97 13.47 16.29
C LEU A 27 -26.47 13.48 15.96
N ILE A 28 -27.31 13.14 16.94
CA ILE A 28 -28.78 13.18 16.78
C ILE A 28 -29.25 14.62 16.54
N ALA A 29 -28.66 15.61 17.23
CA ALA A 29 -28.99 17.02 17.05
C ALA A 29 -28.59 17.56 15.65
N ILE A 30 -27.49 17.05 15.07
CA ILE A 30 -27.07 17.38 13.70
C ILE A 30 -28.00 16.73 12.68
N LEU A 31 -28.32 15.43 12.86
CA LEU A 31 -29.22 14.68 11.97
C LEU A 31 -30.65 15.22 11.97
N ASN A 32 -31.15 15.67 13.12
CA ASN A 32 -32.47 16.29 13.26
C ASN A 32 -32.50 17.77 12.80
N GLY A 33 -31.41 18.28 12.20
CA GLY A 33 -31.35 19.63 11.63
C GLY A 33 -31.32 20.78 12.64
N SER A 34 -31.45 20.51 13.95
CA SER A 34 -31.39 21.53 15.01
C SER A 34 -30.06 22.29 15.06
N PHE A 35 -29.00 21.73 14.48
CA PHE A 35 -27.72 22.42 14.28
C PHE A 35 -27.77 23.39 13.09
N LEU A 36 -28.45 23.00 12.00
CA LEU A 36 -28.57 23.82 10.79
C LEU A 36 -29.45 25.05 11.04
N THR A 37 -30.44 24.96 11.91
CA THR A 37 -31.39 26.06 12.22
C THR A 37 -30.81 27.16 13.13
N ARG A 38 -29.55 27.04 13.56
CA ARG A 38 -28.90 28.09 14.36
C ARG A 38 -28.71 29.36 13.53
N GLU A 39 -29.01 30.52 14.10
CA GLU A 39 -28.94 31.84 13.41
C GLU A 39 -27.60 32.08 12.70
N ARG A 40 -26.48 31.67 13.29
CA ARG A 40 -25.14 31.78 12.67
C ARG A 40 -24.95 30.91 11.43
N VAL A 41 -25.60 29.74 11.40
CA VAL A 41 -25.53 28.79 10.28
C VAL A 41 -26.45 29.25 9.15
N LEU A 42 -27.66 29.74 9.49
CA LEU A 42 -28.56 30.40 8.54
C LEU A 42 -27.91 31.61 7.87
N ALA A 43 -27.19 32.44 8.64
CA ALA A 43 -26.47 33.60 8.11
C ALA A 43 -25.37 33.23 7.08
N ASN A 44 -24.87 31.99 7.11
CA ASN A 44 -23.79 31.51 6.24
C ASN A 44 -24.22 30.31 5.38
N MET A 45 -25.49 30.22 5.02
CA MET A 45 -26.04 29.03 4.36
C MET A 45 -25.37 28.74 2.99
N GLY A 46 -24.98 29.77 2.24
CA GLY A 46 -24.22 29.60 0.99
C GLY A 46 -22.87 28.91 1.19
N PHE A 47 -22.16 29.22 2.27
CA PHE A 47 -20.90 28.55 2.63
C PHE A 47 -21.12 27.09 3.05
N LEU A 48 -22.22 26.80 3.76
CA LEU A 48 -22.57 25.42 4.12
C LEU A 48 -22.82 24.54 2.88
N LEU A 49 -23.53 25.08 1.88
CA LEU A 49 -23.74 24.40 0.60
C LEU A 49 -22.44 24.15 -0.15
N PHE A 50 -21.51 25.11 -0.11
CA PHE A 50 -20.17 24.94 -0.68
C PHE A 50 -19.43 23.78 -0.02
N VAL A 51 -19.44 23.68 1.32
CA VAL A 51 -18.82 22.57 2.05
C VAL A 51 -19.52 21.23 1.76
N ALA A 52 -20.85 21.21 1.64
CA ALA A 52 -21.59 20.02 1.24
C ALA A 52 -21.18 19.56 -0.18
N GLY A 53 -21.01 20.50 -1.11
CA GLY A 53 -20.46 20.23 -2.43
C GLY A 53 -19.04 19.65 -2.38
N LEU A 54 -18.16 20.21 -1.55
CA LEU A 54 -16.82 19.68 -1.33
C LEU A 54 -16.85 18.25 -0.77
N MET A 55 -17.79 17.93 0.13
CA MET A 55 -17.97 16.56 0.63
C MET A 55 -18.32 15.59 -0.49
N LEU A 56 -19.19 15.97 -1.42
CA LEU A 56 -19.52 15.14 -2.60
C LEU A 56 -18.31 14.95 -3.51
N VAL A 57 -17.58 16.04 -3.79
CA VAL A 57 -16.33 15.98 -4.57
C VAL A 57 -15.29 15.10 -3.89
N HIS A 58 -15.20 15.14 -2.56
CA HIS A 58 -14.26 14.33 -1.80
C HIS A 58 -14.58 12.84 -1.89
N ILE A 59 -15.85 12.46 -1.79
CA ILE A 59 -16.29 11.08 -1.99
C ILE A 59 -15.96 10.63 -3.42
N ALA A 60 -16.27 11.47 -4.42
CA ALA A 60 -15.96 11.18 -5.82
C ALA A 60 -14.44 10.99 -6.06
N TYR A 61 -13.61 11.82 -5.43
CA TYR A 61 -12.15 11.70 -5.48
C TYR A 61 -11.66 10.39 -4.84
N GLY A 62 -12.28 9.96 -3.74
CA GLY A 62 -11.98 8.66 -3.12
C GLY A 62 -12.21 7.49 -4.08
N TYR A 63 -13.33 7.50 -4.81
CA TYR A 63 -13.61 6.47 -5.84
C TYR A 63 -12.57 6.45 -6.97
N TYR A 64 -12.05 7.62 -7.37
CA TYR A 64 -10.98 7.70 -8.37
C TYR A 64 -9.68 7.09 -7.82
N THR A 65 -9.34 7.43 -6.57
CA THR A 65 -8.13 6.95 -5.90
C THR A 65 -8.12 5.43 -5.76
N GLU A 66 -9.27 4.81 -5.50
CA GLU A 66 -9.39 3.35 -5.41
C GLU A 66 -9.02 2.64 -6.73
N ARG A 67 -9.38 3.22 -7.88
CA ARG A 67 -8.98 2.69 -9.19
C ARG A 67 -7.48 2.83 -9.40
N THR A 68 -6.94 4.02 -9.14
CA THR A 68 -5.50 4.31 -9.27
C THR A 68 -4.65 3.39 -8.39
N VAL A 69 -5.08 3.11 -7.15
CA VAL A 69 -4.38 2.20 -6.25
C VAL A 69 -4.37 0.78 -6.79
N ARG A 70 -5.49 0.28 -7.34
CA ARG A 70 -5.53 -1.05 -7.95
C ARG A 70 -4.60 -1.16 -9.15
N ASP A 71 -4.57 -0.14 -10.00
CA ASP A 71 -3.68 -0.14 -11.17
C ASP A 71 -2.21 -0.08 -10.74
N LEU A 72 -1.88 0.74 -9.73
CA LEU A 72 -0.53 0.79 -9.16
C LEU A 72 -0.08 -0.55 -8.59
N GLN A 73 -0.98 -1.29 -7.92
CA GLN A 73 -0.67 -2.62 -7.41
C GLN A 73 -0.41 -3.63 -8.54
N ARG A 74 -1.17 -3.58 -9.64
CA ARG A 74 -0.96 -4.43 -10.81
C ARG A 74 0.38 -4.15 -11.46
N THR A 75 0.65 -2.90 -11.83
CA THR A 75 1.92 -2.47 -12.42
C THR A 75 3.10 -2.77 -11.49
N GLY A 76 2.93 -2.58 -10.18
CA GLY A 76 3.97 -2.92 -9.20
C GLY A 76 4.26 -4.42 -9.11
N THR A 77 3.26 -5.27 -9.34
CA THR A 77 3.42 -6.73 -9.37
C THR A 77 4.14 -7.15 -10.65
N GLU A 78 3.73 -6.63 -11.81
CA GLU A 78 4.39 -6.87 -13.10
C GLU A 78 5.88 -6.47 -13.06
N LEU A 79 6.19 -5.31 -12.47
CA LEU A 79 7.58 -4.86 -12.31
C LEU A 79 8.41 -5.80 -11.43
N ARG A 80 7.80 -6.35 -10.37
CA ARG A 80 8.47 -7.33 -9.49
C ARG A 80 8.73 -8.63 -10.23
N GLU A 81 7.78 -9.10 -11.02
CA GLU A 81 7.92 -10.31 -11.81
C GLU A 81 9.02 -10.16 -12.86
N LEU A 82 9.01 -9.08 -13.64
CA LEU A 82 10.04 -8.79 -14.63
C LEU A 82 11.43 -8.65 -13.99
N ARG A 83 11.52 -8.02 -12.81
CA ARG A 83 12.78 -7.93 -12.06
C ARG A 83 13.27 -9.29 -11.59
N SER A 84 12.36 -10.17 -11.16
CA SER A 84 12.70 -11.54 -10.75
C SER A 84 13.23 -12.34 -11.93
N GLU A 85 12.60 -12.23 -13.09
CA GLU A 85 13.05 -12.86 -14.33
C GLU A 85 14.44 -12.36 -14.73
N TYR A 86 14.65 -11.04 -14.75
CA TYR A 86 15.96 -10.45 -15.03
C TYR A 86 17.06 -10.97 -14.09
N ILE A 87 16.81 -10.99 -12.77
CA ILE A 87 17.77 -11.49 -11.79
C ILE A 87 18.07 -12.98 -12.05
N THR A 88 17.05 -13.78 -12.38
CA THR A 88 17.21 -15.21 -12.65
C THR A 88 18.07 -15.43 -13.89
N VAL A 89 17.75 -14.78 -15.02
CA VAL A 89 18.51 -14.89 -16.28
C VAL A 89 19.94 -14.42 -16.09
N ARG A 90 20.14 -13.28 -15.41
CA ARG A 90 21.48 -12.78 -15.09
C ARG A 90 22.27 -13.76 -14.23
N SER A 91 21.64 -14.36 -13.22
CA SER A 91 22.30 -15.35 -12.36
C SER A 91 22.71 -16.62 -13.12
N HIS A 92 21.93 -16.99 -14.15
CA HIS A 92 22.30 -18.08 -15.06
C HIS A 92 23.53 -17.72 -15.89
N LEU A 93 23.59 -16.52 -16.46
CA LEU A 93 24.77 -16.03 -17.17
C LEU A 93 26.00 -15.99 -16.25
N GLU A 94 25.88 -15.40 -15.06
CA GLU A 94 26.97 -15.32 -14.09
C GLU A 94 27.44 -16.73 -13.64
N ARG A 95 26.55 -17.73 -13.60
CA ARG A 95 26.94 -19.12 -13.35
C ARG A 95 27.71 -19.73 -14.50
N THR A 96 27.29 -19.51 -15.74
CA THR A 96 28.01 -20.01 -16.92
C THR A 96 29.36 -19.32 -17.08
N GLU A 97 29.46 -18.03 -16.74
CA GLU A 97 30.71 -17.26 -16.80
C GLU A 97 31.66 -17.56 -15.63
N GLN A 98 31.24 -18.27 -14.59
CA GLN A 98 32.11 -18.63 -13.47
C GLN A 98 33.29 -19.47 -13.95
N GLN A 99 34.50 -19.04 -13.56
CA GLN A 99 35.75 -19.69 -13.95
C GLN A 99 35.79 -21.18 -13.62
N SER A 100 35.12 -21.63 -12.55
CA SER A 100 35.00 -23.04 -12.19
C SER A 100 34.16 -23.84 -13.20
N GLN A 101 33.04 -23.26 -13.67
CA GLN A 101 32.15 -23.90 -14.65
C GLN A 101 32.82 -23.93 -16.03
N VAL A 102 33.45 -22.82 -16.41
CA VAL A 102 34.25 -22.71 -17.62
C VAL A 102 35.43 -23.70 -17.58
N ALA A 103 36.19 -23.78 -16.49
CA ALA A 103 37.30 -24.74 -16.38
C ALA A 103 36.84 -26.21 -16.45
N GLU A 104 35.63 -26.53 -15.97
CA GLU A 104 35.02 -27.86 -16.08
C GLU A 104 34.59 -28.16 -17.53
N ASP A 105 33.89 -27.22 -18.19
CA ASP A 105 33.43 -27.35 -19.58
C ASP A 105 34.59 -27.49 -20.58
N ILE A 106 35.70 -26.76 -20.37
CA ILE A 106 36.87 -26.87 -21.23
C ILE A 106 37.75 -28.10 -20.87
N GLY A 107 37.51 -28.75 -19.72
CA GLY A 107 38.26 -29.92 -19.27
C GLY A 107 38.12 -31.15 -20.19
N GLY A 108 36.96 -31.30 -20.84
CA GLY A 108 36.73 -32.33 -21.86
C GLY A 108 37.52 -32.13 -23.16
N LEU A 109 38.01 -30.91 -23.41
CA LEU A 109 38.86 -30.54 -24.56
C LEU A 109 40.36 -30.75 -24.27
N GLY A 110 40.73 -31.27 -23.10
CA GLY A 110 42.12 -31.54 -22.70
C GLY A 110 42.90 -30.32 -22.20
N LEU A 111 42.25 -29.17 -22.06
CA LEU A 111 42.85 -27.94 -21.54
C LEU A 111 42.74 -27.93 -20.01
N ARG A 112 43.86 -27.68 -19.32
CA ARG A 112 43.94 -27.65 -17.84
C ARG A 112 44.18 -26.24 -17.35
N GLU A 113 43.45 -25.85 -16.31
CA GLU A 113 43.64 -24.58 -15.61
C GLU A 113 45.07 -24.50 -15.03
N SER A 114 45.80 -23.43 -15.37
CA SER A 114 47.17 -23.23 -14.88
C SER A 114 47.14 -22.82 -13.41
N ARG A 115 47.35 -23.79 -12.52
CA ARG A 115 47.48 -23.57 -11.06
C ARG A 115 48.82 -22.97 -10.63
N VAL A 116 49.74 -22.79 -11.58
CA VAL A 116 51.07 -22.24 -11.31
C VAL A 116 51.08 -20.77 -11.76
N PRO A 117 51.45 -19.82 -10.88
CA PRO A 117 51.55 -18.43 -11.27
C PRO A 117 52.62 -18.25 -12.36
N PRO A 118 52.41 -17.35 -13.34
CA PRO A 118 53.37 -17.13 -14.42
C PRO A 118 54.69 -16.61 -13.86
N TYR A 119 55.79 -17.22 -14.26
CA TYR A 119 57.12 -16.75 -13.92
C TYR A 119 57.37 -15.38 -14.57
N LYS A 120 57.54 -14.33 -13.75
CA LYS A 120 58.07 -13.05 -14.24
C LYS A 120 59.55 -13.22 -14.48
N ILE A 121 59.94 -13.30 -15.74
CA ILE A 121 61.34 -13.18 -16.14
C ILE A 121 61.72 -11.72 -15.91
N LYS A 122 62.46 -11.44 -14.82
CA LYS A 122 63.15 -10.16 -14.67
C LYS A 122 64.48 -10.33 -15.42
N VAL A 123 64.62 -9.61 -16.52
CA VAL A 123 65.87 -9.56 -17.26
C VAL A 123 66.72 -8.51 -16.55
N ASP A 124 67.86 -8.91 -16.00
CA ASP A 124 68.86 -7.96 -15.54
C ASP A 124 69.45 -7.27 -16.79
N PRO A 125 69.57 -5.93 -16.81
CA PRO A 125 70.01 -5.18 -18.00
C PRO A 125 71.37 -5.61 -18.55
N ASP A 126 72.21 -6.20 -17.70
CA ASP A 126 73.60 -6.55 -18.02
C ASP A 126 73.74 -7.81 -18.91
N GLU A 127 72.71 -8.64 -19.05
CA GLU A 127 72.73 -9.82 -19.94
C GLU A 127 72.34 -9.52 -21.39
N LEU A 128 71.80 -8.33 -21.70
CA LEU A 128 71.41 -7.96 -23.08
C LEU A 128 72.57 -7.40 -23.91
N GLU A 129 73.70 -7.05 -23.29
CA GLU A 129 74.80 -6.32 -23.95
C GLU A 129 76.00 -7.21 -24.32
N HIS A 130 75.97 -8.50 -23.98
CA HIS A 130 77.03 -9.45 -24.35
C HIS A 130 76.47 -10.67 -25.10
N ARG A 131 76.03 -10.42 -26.34
CA ARG A 131 76.05 -11.45 -27.39
C ARG A 131 77.29 -11.23 -28.26
N PRO A 132 78.16 -12.24 -28.48
CA PRO A 132 79.11 -12.22 -29.58
C PRO A 132 78.40 -12.31 -30.94
#